data_AF-A0A924RZ47-F1
#
_entry.id   AF-A0A924RZ47-F1
#
_cell.length_a   1.000
_cell.length_b   1.000
_cell.length_c   1.000
_cell.angle_alpha   90.00
_cell.angle_beta   90.00
_cell.angle_gamma   90.00
#
_symmetry.space_group_name_H-M   'P 1'
#
loop_
_entity.id
_entity.type
_entity.pdbx_description
1 polymer ?
#
loop_
_entity_poly.entity_id
_entity_poly.type
_entity_poly.pdbx_seq_one_letter_code
_entity_poly.pdbx_strand_id
1 'polypeptide(L)'
;LDGKPLADPRPLTFTTGRRKTFWSKNCVAVGLSSGFLEPLESTSIHLINTAISRMISFFPHQGFDAADIAEYNRQTHWEYERIRDFLVLHYKATERDDSEFWNYCRTMPVPDGLQHKMDLFRSNGRIQRDGMELFAEPSWLQVMVGQRIMPQAYHPFANLRPEAEVETYVKHIEQVIAKCVRVMPTQADYIAKNCAATSA
;
A
#
# COMPACT_ATOMS: atom_id res chain seq x y z
N LEU A 1 1.37 -23.49 7.58
CA LEU A 1 1.06 -24.22 6.33
C LEU A 1 1.34 -25.67 6.66
N ASP A 2 0.28 -26.44 6.88
CA ASP A 2 0.40 -27.68 7.65
C ASP A 2 0.20 -28.92 6.75
N GLY A 3 0.17 -28.72 5.43
CA GLY A 3 -0.01 -29.75 4.41
C GLY A 3 1.31 -30.20 3.76
N LYS A 4 1.27 -31.36 3.08
CA LYS A 4 2.41 -31.86 2.31
C LYS A 4 2.73 -30.89 1.15
N PRO A 5 4.00 -30.55 0.91
CA PRO A 5 4.40 -29.78 -0.26
C PRO A 5 3.91 -30.44 -1.56
N LEU A 6 3.34 -29.64 -2.47
CA LEU A 6 2.91 -30.12 -3.79
C LEU A 6 4.04 -30.00 -4.84
N ALA A 7 5.10 -29.26 -4.53
CA ALA A 7 6.29 -29.08 -5.36
C ALA A 7 7.47 -28.61 -4.51
N ASP A 8 8.68 -28.70 -5.07
CA ASP A 8 9.88 -28.16 -4.46
C ASP A 8 9.87 -26.62 -4.42
N PRO A 9 10.45 -25.98 -3.39
CA PRO A 9 10.60 -24.53 -3.33
C PRO A 9 11.35 -23.98 -4.56
N ARG A 10 10.83 -22.91 -5.16
CA ARG A 10 11.47 -22.22 -6.28
C ARG A 10 12.19 -20.97 -5.77
N PRO A 11 13.54 -20.95 -5.70
CA PRO A 11 14.26 -19.76 -5.26
C PRO A 11 14.12 -18.66 -6.31
N LEU A 12 13.79 -17.45 -5.86
CA LEU A 12 13.70 -16.25 -6.68
C LEU A 12 14.62 -15.18 -6.11
N THR A 13 15.51 -14.66 -6.97
CA THR A 13 16.38 -13.54 -6.63
C THR A 13 15.83 -12.28 -7.26
N PHE A 14 15.77 -11.20 -6.48
CA PHE A 14 15.35 -9.90 -6.97
C PHE A 14 16.17 -8.79 -6.34
N THR A 15 16.12 -7.61 -6.95
CA THR A 15 16.68 -6.38 -6.40
C THR A 15 15.58 -5.36 -6.34
N THR A 16 15.31 -4.86 -5.14
CA THR A 16 14.31 -3.81 -4.93
C THR A 16 14.80 -2.51 -5.53
N GLY A 17 13.95 -1.86 -6.33
CA GLY A 17 14.28 -0.59 -6.96
C GLY A 17 13.44 -0.27 -8.18
N ARG A 18 13.79 0.81 -8.86
CA ARG A 18 13.16 1.26 -10.10
C ARG A 18 14.19 1.72 -11.12
N ARG A 19 13.80 1.75 -12.38
CA ARG A 19 14.58 2.43 -13.42
C ARG A 19 14.70 3.94 -13.11
N LYS A 20 15.77 4.53 -13.61
CA LYS A 20 15.98 5.98 -13.56
C LYS A 20 14.99 6.74 -14.46
N THR A 21 14.51 6.08 -15.52
CA THR A 21 13.55 6.61 -16.49
C THR A 21 12.68 5.45 -16.96
N PHE A 22 11.37 5.66 -17.00
CA PHE A 22 10.36 4.65 -17.35
C PHE A 22 9.96 4.72 -18.82
N TRP A 23 9.92 5.93 -19.40
CA TRP A 23 9.75 6.17 -20.83
C TRP A 23 11.00 6.87 -21.38
N SER A 24 11.71 6.21 -22.29
CA SER A 24 12.87 6.77 -22.99
C SER A 24 12.66 6.67 -24.51
N LYS A 25 12.60 7.82 -25.18
CA LYS A 25 12.37 7.93 -26.64
C LYS A 25 11.07 7.22 -27.04
N ASN A 26 11.17 6.10 -27.75
CA ASN A 26 10.04 5.29 -28.22
C ASN A 26 9.83 4.00 -27.39
N CYS A 27 10.46 3.89 -26.22
CA CYS A 27 10.40 2.70 -25.37
C CYS A 27 9.83 3.03 -24.00
N VAL A 28 8.84 2.25 -23.56
CA VAL A 28 8.25 2.31 -22.22
C VAL A 28 8.47 0.99 -21.50
N ALA A 29 9.03 1.05 -20.29
CA ALA A 29 9.23 -0.10 -19.43
C ALA A 29 7.97 -0.35 -18.58
N VAL A 30 7.52 -1.61 -18.54
CA VAL A 30 6.34 -2.06 -17.78
C VAL A 30 6.67 -3.33 -17.00
N GLY A 31 6.10 -3.47 -15.78
CA GLY A 31 6.36 -4.60 -14.89
C GLY A 31 7.82 -4.69 -14.45
N LEU A 32 8.39 -5.89 -14.41
CA LEU A 32 9.77 -6.10 -13.95
C LEU A 32 10.83 -5.33 -14.76
N SER A 33 10.52 -4.92 -15.99
CA SER A 33 11.42 -4.09 -16.79
C SER A 33 11.56 -2.65 -16.27
N SER A 34 10.53 -2.12 -15.59
CA SER A 34 10.50 -0.78 -15.01
C SER A 34 10.96 -0.72 -13.56
N GLY A 35 10.76 -1.78 -12.79
CA GLY A 35 11.16 -1.85 -11.39
C GLY A 35 10.56 -3.05 -10.68
N PHE A 36 11.00 -3.26 -9.45
CA PHE A 36 10.45 -4.27 -8.56
C PHE A 36 10.44 -3.76 -7.13
N LEU A 37 9.29 -3.94 -6.48
CA LEU A 37 9.10 -3.78 -5.06
C LEU A 37 8.58 -5.12 -4.54
N GLU A 38 9.02 -5.51 -3.35
CA GLU A 38 8.60 -6.78 -2.75
C GLU A 38 7.07 -6.89 -2.62
N PRO A 39 6.50 -8.10 -2.69
CA PRO A 39 5.07 -8.32 -2.78
C PRO A 39 4.34 -8.19 -1.43
N LEU A 40 4.85 -7.39 -0.49
CA LEU A 40 4.29 -7.23 0.85
C LEU A 40 2.85 -6.66 0.81
N GLU A 41 2.57 -5.77 -0.13
CA GLU A 41 1.27 -5.09 -0.29
C GLU A 41 0.63 -5.33 -1.67
N SER A 42 0.94 -6.47 -2.31
CA SER A 42 0.33 -6.89 -3.59
C SER A 42 0.37 -5.85 -4.73
N THR A 43 1.45 -5.04 -4.81
CA THR A 43 1.51 -3.86 -5.69
C THR A 43 1.99 -4.12 -7.12
N SER A 44 2.55 -5.29 -7.41
CA SER A 44 3.20 -5.56 -8.71
C SER A 44 2.23 -5.48 -9.90
N ILE A 45 1.08 -6.15 -9.82
CA ILE A 45 0.06 -6.12 -10.89
C ILE A 45 -0.57 -4.73 -10.98
N HIS A 46 -0.77 -4.06 -9.85
CA HIS A 46 -1.26 -2.69 -9.81
C HIS A 46 -0.35 -1.74 -10.61
N LEU A 47 0.97 -1.79 -10.37
CA LEU A 47 1.96 -0.96 -11.10
C LEU A 47 1.98 -1.24 -12.60
N ILE A 48 1.72 -2.48 -13.03
CA ILE A 48 1.55 -2.80 -14.45
C ILE A 48 0.30 -2.09 -14.98
N ASN A 49 -0.82 -2.18 -14.27
CA ASN A 49 -2.08 -1.57 -14.68
C ASN A 49 -1.97 -0.05 -14.79
N THR A 50 -1.40 0.62 -13.78
CA THR A 50 -1.27 2.08 -13.80
C THR A 50 -0.28 2.57 -14.86
N ALA A 51 0.79 1.82 -15.13
CA ALA A 51 1.69 2.11 -16.25
C ALA A 51 0.97 2.04 -17.61
N ILE A 52 0.10 1.05 -17.81
CA ILE A 52 -0.71 0.89 -19.03
C ILE A 52 -1.76 2.00 -19.13
N SER A 53 -2.52 2.27 -18.07
CA SER A 53 -3.52 3.35 -18.07
C SER A 53 -2.88 4.70 -18.37
N ARG A 54 -1.72 4.99 -17.75
CA ARG A 54 -0.96 6.22 -18.01
C ARG A 54 -0.45 6.27 -19.44
N MET A 55 0.01 5.16 -20.00
CA MET A 55 0.43 5.10 -21.40
C MET A 55 -0.74 5.40 -22.35
N ILE A 56 -1.94 4.94 -22.05
CA ILE A 56 -3.15 5.26 -22.84
C ILE A 56 -3.49 6.75 -22.72
N SER A 57 -3.37 7.36 -21.53
CA SER A 57 -3.61 8.79 -21.35
C SER A 57 -2.60 9.69 -22.08
N PHE A 58 -1.35 9.24 -22.18
CA PHE A 58 -0.27 9.94 -22.89
C PHE A 58 0.06 9.27 -24.23
N PHE A 59 -0.92 8.64 -24.88
CA PHE A 59 -0.64 7.89 -26.11
C PHE A 59 -0.16 8.84 -27.21
N PRO A 60 1.04 8.61 -27.79
CA PRO A 60 1.64 9.54 -28.73
C PRO A 60 0.85 9.61 -30.04
N HIS A 61 0.81 10.79 -30.66
CA HIS A 61 0.27 10.95 -32.01
C HIS A 61 1.35 10.65 -33.07
N GLN A 62 1.85 11.66 -33.78
CA GLN A 62 2.92 11.54 -34.77
C GLN A 62 4.24 12.02 -34.16
N GLY A 63 4.81 11.21 -33.27
CA GLY A 63 6.07 11.53 -32.61
C GLY A 63 6.01 11.37 -31.10
N PHE A 64 7.14 11.60 -30.46
CA PHE A 64 7.35 11.40 -29.03
C PHE A 64 7.70 12.73 -28.38
N ASP A 65 6.68 13.48 -27.99
CA ASP A 65 6.85 14.81 -27.43
C ASP A 65 7.55 14.74 -26.05
N ALA A 66 8.57 15.57 -25.89
CA ALA A 66 9.38 15.57 -24.67
C ALA A 66 8.56 15.94 -23.42
N ALA A 67 7.50 16.75 -23.58
CA ALA A 67 6.61 17.13 -22.49
C ALA A 67 5.82 15.93 -21.95
N ASP A 68 5.25 15.10 -22.82
CA ASP A 68 4.48 13.91 -22.44
C ASP A 68 5.40 12.87 -21.78
N ILE A 69 6.59 12.66 -22.34
CA ILE A 69 7.60 11.77 -21.75
C ILE A 69 7.99 12.25 -20.35
N ALA A 70 8.23 13.55 -20.18
CA ALA A 70 8.64 14.11 -18.89
C ALA A 70 7.53 13.93 -17.85
N GLU A 71 6.28 14.21 -18.21
CA GLU A 71 5.14 14.08 -17.30
C GLU A 71 4.84 12.61 -16.95
N TYR A 72 4.87 11.70 -17.92
CA TYR A 72 4.74 10.26 -17.67
C TYR A 72 5.77 9.77 -16.65
N ASN A 73 7.04 10.15 -16.86
CA ASN A 73 8.13 9.79 -15.96
C ASN A 73 7.93 10.41 -14.57
N ARG A 74 7.52 11.68 -14.47
CA ARG A 74 7.25 12.36 -13.21
C ARG A 74 6.18 11.65 -12.39
N GLN A 75 5.04 11.31 -13.01
CA GLN A 75 3.94 10.61 -12.34
C GLN A 75 4.36 9.20 -11.89
N THR A 76 5.06 8.47 -12.76
CA THR A 76 5.51 7.11 -12.44
C THR A 76 6.58 7.11 -11.33
N HIS A 77 7.48 8.09 -11.32
CA HIS A 77 8.43 8.27 -10.22
C HIS A 77 7.74 8.50 -8.89
N TRP A 78 6.80 9.45 -8.88
CA TRP A 78 6.05 9.79 -7.68
C TRP A 78 5.28 8.58 -7.14
N GLU A 79 4.59 7.82 -8.01
CA GLU A 79 3.86 6.60 -7.64
C GLU A 79 4.78 5.55 -6.96
N TYR A 80 5.93 5.26 -7.57
CA TYR A 80 6.90 4.32 -7.00
C TYR A 80 7.42 4.77 -5.63
N GLU A 81 7.67 6.07 -5.45
CA GLU A 81 8.16 6.60 -4.18
C GLU A 81 7.10 6.54 -3.08
N ARG A 82 5.83 6.82 -3.41
CA ARG A 82 4.72 6.68 -2.45
C ARG A 82 4.52 5.23 -2.03
N ILE A 83 4.60 4.29 -2.96
CA ILE A 83 4.50 2.85 -2.63
C ILE A 83 5.72 2.41 -1.79
N ARG A 84 6.93 2.81 -2.17
CA ARG A 84 8.15 2.53 -1.39
C ARG A 84 8.00 3.02 0.05
N ASP A 85 7.54 4.26 0.24
CA ASP A 85 7.40 4.85 1.58
C ASP A 85 6.43 4.01 2.45
N PHE A 86 5.33 3.53 1.88
CA PHE A 86 4.38 2.65 2.57
C PHE A 86 4.99 1.27 2.91
N LEU A 87 5.79 0.70 2.02
CA LEU A 87 6.49 -0.56 2.28
C LEU A 87 7.57 -0.41 3.36
N VAL A 88 8.34 0.69 3.32
CA VAL A 88 9.36 0.97 4.33
C VAL A 88 8.75 1.15 5.71
N LEU A 89 7.52 1.69 5.82
CA LEU A 89 6.80 1.81 7.09
C LEU A 89 6.72 0.45 7.80
N HIS A 90 6.41 -0.62 7.07
CA HIS A 90 6.25 -1.96 7.63
C HIS A 90 7.49 -2.48 8.34
N TYR A 91 8.68 -2.08 7.87
CA TYR A 91 9.95 -2.42 8.48
C TYR A 91 10.34 -1.45 9.58
N LYS A 92 10.13 -0.15 9.35
CA LYS A 92 10.54 0.92 10.26
C LYS A 92 9.70 0.96 11.54
N ALA A 93 8.40 0.75 11.43
CA ALA A 93 7.45 0.78 12.54
C ALA A 93 7.43 -0.58 13.24
N THR A 94 8.46 -0.87 14.03
CA THR A 94 8.54 -2.14 14.76
C THR A 94 9.11 -1.91 16.16
N GLU A 95 8.60 -2.67 17.11
CA GLU A 95 9.14 -2.77 18.47
C GLU A 95 10.11 -3.95 18.61
N ARG A 96 10.33 -4.72 17.53
CA ARG A 96 11.25 -5.86 17.53
C ARG A 96 12.69 -5.40 17.65
N ASP A 97 13.43 -6.00 18.58
CA ASP A 97 14.86 -5.81 18.80
C ASP A 97 15.63 -7.14 18.91
N ASP A 98 14.96 -8.24 18.58
CA ASP A 98 15.44 -9.62 18.75
C ASP A 98 16.51 -10.07 17.75
N SER A 99 16.83 -9.23 16.75
CA SER A 99 17.86 -9.54 15.76
C SER A 99 18.53 -8.29 15.21
N GLU A 100 19.73 -8.45 14.65
CA GLU A 100 20.44 -7.36 13.95
C GLU A 100 19.60 -6.80 12.78
N PHE A 101 18.84 -7.65 12.10
CA PHE A 101 17.93 -7.25 11.05
C PHE A 101 16.86 -6.27 11.55
N TRP A 102 16.14 -6.64 12.62
CA TRP A 102 15.08 -5.77 13.16
C TRP A 102 15.63 -4.51 13.82
N ASN A 103 16.81 -4.62 14.45
CA ASN A 103 17.54 -3.46 14.95
C ASN A 103 17.89 -2.49 13.83
N TYR A 104 18.41 -2.97 12.69
CA TYR A 104 18.64 -2.14 11.52
C TYR A 104 17.34 -1.48 11.02
N CYS A 105 16.27 -2.25 10.82
CA CYS A 105 15.01 -1.73 10.29
C CYS A 105 14.40 -0.63 11.19
N ARG A 106 14.42 -0.80 12.51
CA ARG A 106 13.88 0.22 13.43
C ARG A 106 14.76 1.47 13.53
N THR A 107 16.08 1.36 13.32
CA THR A 107 17.01 2.51 13.44
C THR A 107 17.43 3.15 12.12
N MET A 108 17.20 2.52 10.97
CA MET A 108 17.63 3.06 9.67
C MET A 108 16.99 4.43 9.37
N PRO A 109 17.69 5.33 8.67
CA PRO A 109 17.06 6.55 8.15
C PRO A 109 15.96 6.19 7.15
N VAL A 110 14.95 7.04 7.06
CA VAL A 110 13.85 6.90 6.10
C VAL A 110 13.72 8.17 5.26
N PRO A 111 13.07 8.10 4.08
CA PRO A 111 12.80 9.29 3.28
C PRO A 111 11.99 10.35 4.05
N ASP A 112 12.28 11.62 3.81
CA ASP A 112 11.64 12.75 4.51
C ASP A 112 10.11 12.72 4.44
N GLY A 113 9.55 12.30 3.29
CA GLY A 113 8.10 12.16 3.10
C GLY A 113 7.48 11.12 4.04
N LEU A 114 8.15 9.99 4.27
CA LEU A 114 7.71 8.98 5.22
C LEU A 114 7.83 9.48 6.66
N GLN A 115 8.98 10.07 7.01
CA GLN A 115 9.21 10.64 8.33
C GLN A 115 8.14 11.69 8.66
N HIS A 116 7.84 12.59 7.72
CA HIS A 116 6.79 13.59 7.85
C HIS A 116 5.41 12.98 8.10
N LYS A 117 5.00 11.95 7.34
CA LYS A 117 3.71 11.27 7.57
C LYS A 117 3.65 10.61 8.96
N MET A 118 4.73 9.97 9.39
CA MET A 118 4.81 9.35 10.72
C MET A 118 4.70 10.39 11.84
N ASP A 119 5.40 11.52 11.73
CA ASP A 119 5.38 12.57 12.73
C ASP A 119 4.04 13.29 12.78
N LEU A 120 3.43 13.54 11.61
CA LEU A 120 2.08 14.12 11.51
C LEU A 120 1.05 13.23 12.21
N PHE A 121 1.11 11.91 11.97
CA PHE A 121 0.23 10.95 12.62
C PHE A 121 0.49 10.88 14.13
N ARG A 122 1.75 10.75 14.56
CA ARG A 122 2.11 10.74 15.99
C ARG A 122 1.65 11.99 16.74
N SER A 123 1.62 13.15 16.09
CA SER A 123 1.21 14.38 16.76
C SER A 123 -0.27 14.36 17.16
N ASN A 124 -1.19 14.04 16.23
CA ASN A 124 -2.63 14.30 16.39
C ASN A 124 -3.52 13.29 15.62
N GLY A 125 -2.99 12.14 15.22
CA GLY A 125 -3.72 11.13 14.45
C GLY A 125 -4.06 11.56 13.03
N ARG A 126 -3.37 12.57 12.50
CA ARG A 126 -3.67 13.14 11.17
C ARG A 126 -3.01 12.30 10.08
N ILE A 127 -3.79 11.97 9.08
CA ILE A 127 -3.33 11.31 7.86
C ILE A 127 -3.75 12.20 6.70
N GLN A 128 -2.79 12.56 5.86
CA GLN A 128 -3.02 13.35 4.66
C GLN A 128 -2.65 12.50 3.46
N ARG A 129 -3.62 12.29 2.57
CA ARG A 129 -3.41 11.67 1.27
C ARG A 129 -2.92 12.73 0.29
N ASP A 130 -1.80 12.45 -0.37
CA ASP A 130 -1.27 13.31 -1.42
C ASP A 130 -1.74 12.81 -2.79
N GLY A 131 -2.34 13.70 -3.58
CA GLY A 131 -2.78 13.41 -4.94
C GLY A 131 -3.51 12.07 -5.13
N MET A 132 -2.95 11.24 -6.02
CA MET A 132 -3.51 9.94 -6.42
C MET A 132 -2.78 8.76 -5.75
N GLU A 133 -2.38 8.90 -4.48
CA GLU A 133 -1.67 7.86 -3.74
C GLU A 133 -2.47 6.53 -3.77
N LEU A 134 -1.78 5.41 -4.02
CA LEU A 134 -2.39 4.07 -3.98
C LEU A 134 -3.02 3.78 -2.62
N PHE A 135 -2.25 4.01 -1.55
CA PHE A 135 -2.68 3.76 -0.18
C PHE A 135 -3.40 4.98 0.37
N ALA A 136 -4.71 4.83 0.58
CA ALA A 136 -5.57 5.85 1.16
C ALA A 136 -5.41 5.92 2.69
N GLU A 137 -6.11 6.88 3.30
CA GLU A 137 -6.08 7.16 4.72
C GLU A 137 -6.35 5.92 5.60
N PRO A 138 -7.32 5.04 5.29
CA PRO A 138 -7.55 3.83 6.07
C PRO A 138 -6.35 2.88 6.11
N SER A 139 -5.61 2.74 5.00
CA SER A 139 -4.43 1.86 4.92
C SER A 139 -3.32 2.36 5.85
N TRP A 140 -3.02 3.66 5.80
CA TRP A 140 -2.04 4.27 6.71
C TRP A 140 -2.48 4.15 8.17
N LEU A 141 -3.77 4.38 8.47
CA LEU A 141 -4.30 4.24 9.83
C LEU A 141 -4.11 2.83 10.36
N GLN A 142 -4.51 1.82 9.58
CA GLN A 142 -4.46 0.42 9.97
C GLN A 142 -3.02 -0.05 10.18
N VAL A 143 -2.10 0.30 9.28
CA VAL A 143 -0.68 -0.09 9.43
C VAL A 143 -0.04 0.64 10.60
N MET A 144 -0.19 1.96 10.72
CA MET A 144 0.43 2.72 11.82
C MET A 144 -0.07 2.26 13.19
N VAL A 145 -1.39 2.16 13.39
CA VAL A 145 -1.97 1.68 14.65
C VAL A 145 -1.65 0.20 14.89
N GLY A 146 -1.77 -0.64 13.85
CA GLY A 146 -1.44 -2.06 13.93
C GLY A 146 0.03 -2.32 14.30
N GLN A 147 0.91 -1.41 13.91
CA GLN A 147 2.33 -1.41 14.27
C GLN A 147 2.67 -0.48 15.45
N ARG A 148 1.67 -0.15 16.28
CA ARG A 148 1.81 0.54 17.57
C ARG A 148 2.38 1.96 17.49
N ILE A 149 2.36 2.58 16.31
CA ILE A 149 2.47 4.03 16.24
C ILE A 149 1.14 4.59 16.73
N MET A 150 1.13 5.15 17.94
CA MET A 150 -0.06 5.77 18.51
C MET A 150 0.06 7.29 18.47
N PRO A 151 -1.03 8.01 18.15
CA PRO A 151 -1.04 9.45 18.22
C PRO A 151 -1.04 9.93 19.68
N GLN A 152 -0.34 11.03 19.95
CA GLN A 152 -0.28 11.67 21.27
C GLN A 152 -1.58 12.42 21.61
N ALA A 153 -2.32 12.82 20.59
CA ALA A 153 -3.60 13.51 20.70
C ALA A 153 -4.51 13.15 19.52
N TYR A 154 -5.74 13.65 19.54
CA TYR A 154 -6.72 13.47 18.48
C TYR A 154 -7.39 14.81 18.16
N HIS A 155 -8.20 14.85 17.10
CA HIS A 155 -8.87 16.08 16.70
C HIS A 155 -9.80 16.61 17.81
N PRO A 156 -9.67 17.87 18.28
CA PRO A 156 -10.42 18.39 19.42
C PRO A 156 -11.95 18.35 19.27
N PHE A 157 -12.46 18.29 18.04
CA PHE A 157 -13.91 18.15 17.81
C PHE A 157 -14.49 16.85 18.37
N ALA A 158 -13.68 15.82 18.61
CA ALA A 158 -14.13 14.63 19.31
C ALA A 158 -14.64 14.97 20.74
N ASN A 159 -14.10 16.02 21.37
CA ASN A 159 -14.52 16.47 22.71
C ASN A 159 -15.86 17.24 22.70
N LEU A 160 -16.41 17.57 21.53
CA LEU A 160 -17.76 18.17 21.44
C LEU A 160 -18.86 17.14 21.70
N ARG A 161 -18.52 15.85 21.75
CA ARG A 161 -19.43 14.74 22.03
C ARG A 161 -19.17 14.17 23.43
N PRO A 162 -20.20 14.00 24.26
CA PRO A 162 -20.07 13.24 25.50
C PRO A 162 -19.53 11.82 25.23
N GLU A 163 -18.68 11.31 26.11
CA GLU A 163 -18.05 10.00 25.95
C GLU A 163 -19.07 8.86 25.77
N ALA A 164 -20.19 8.91 26.49
CA ALA A 164 -21.28 7.95 26.35
C ALA A 164 -21.93 7.95 24.95
N GLU A 165 -22.00 9.10 24.28
CA GLU A 165 -22.46 9.18 22.89
C GLU A 165 -21.46 8.53 21.93
N VAL A 166 -20.16 8.76 22.15
CA VAL A 166 -19.08 8.17 21.36
C VAL A 166 -19.07 6.64 21.51
N GLU A 167 -19.17 6.15 22.74
CA GLU A 167 -19.24 4.71 23.02
C GLU A 167 -20.45 4.06 22.34
N THR A 168 -21.62 4.70 22.42
CA THR A 168 -22.84 4.24 21.76
C THR A 168 -22.67 4.21 20.23
N TYR A 169 -22.05 5.24 19.66
CA TYR A 169 -21.78 5.32 18.23
C TYR A 169 -20.85 4.19 17.75
N VAL A 170 -19.74 3.95 18.46
CA VAL A 170 -18.79 2.87 18.11
C VAL A 170 -19.43 1.49 18.28
N LYS A 171 -20.20 1.25 19.35
CA LYS A 171 -20.96 0.00 19.53
C LYS A 171 -21.97 -0.22 18.41
N HIS A 172 -22.61 0.84 17.91
CA HIS A 172 -23.53 0.72 16.79
C HIS A 172 -22.80 0.28 15.50
N ILE A 173 -21.63 0.85 15.21
CA ILE A 173 -20.78 0.43 14.08
C ILE A 173 -20.43 -1.05 14.19
N GLU A 174 -19.95 -1.50 15.37
CA GLU A 174 -19.63 -2.90 15.63
C GLU A 174 -20.83 -3.82 15.36
N GLN A 175 -22.02 -3.45 15.85
CA GLN A 175 -23.24 -4.23 15.64
C GLN A 175 -23.65 -4.32 14.17
N VAL A 176 -23.50 -3.23 13.40
CA VAL A 176 -23.77 -3.23 11.96
C VAL A 176 -22.81 -4.17 11.25
N ILE A 177 -21.51 -4.08 11.52
CA ILE A 177 -20.48 -4.97 10.96
C ILE A 177 -20.81 -6.43 11.30
N ALA A 178 -21.12 -6.74 12.56
CA ALA A 178 -21.45 -8.09 13.01
C ALA A 178 -22.70 -8.65 12.32
N LYS A 179 -23.73 -7.82 12.08
CA LYS A 179 -24.94 -8.22 11.33
C LYS A 179 -24.62 -8.51 9.86
N CYS A 180 -23.82 -7.66 9.22
CA CYS A 180 -23.40 -7.85 7.83
C CYS A 180 -22.57 -9.13 7.66
N VAL A 181 -21.57 -9.35 8.52
CA VAL A 181 -20.71 -10.56 8.47
C VAL A 181 -21.53 -11.83 8.65
N ARG A 182 -22.54 -11.82 9.54
CA ARG A 182 -23.38 -13.00 9.83
C ARG A 182 -24.17 -13.50 8.62
N VAL A 183 -24.52 -12.62 7.69
CA VAL A 183 -25.31 -12.98 6.50
C VAL A 183 -24.44 -13.23 5.27
N MET A 184 -23.13 -12.99 5.36
CA MET A 184 -22.21 -13.30 4.26
C MET A 184 -21.97 -14.81 4.17
N PRO A 185 -21.93 -15.39 2.95
CA PRO A 185 -21.51 -16.77 2.79
C PRO A 185 -20.04 -16.92 3.19
N THR A 186 -19.63 -18.14 3.51
CA THR A 186 -18.20 -18.42 3.64
C THR A 186 -17.51 -18.22 2.29
N GLN A 187 -16.20 -18.00 2.32
CA GLN A 187 -15.41 -17.90 1.08
C GLN A 187 -15.58 -19.16 0.21
N ALA A 188 -15.60 -20.34 0.82
CA ALA A 188 -15.77 -21.60 0.12
C ALA A 188 -17.14 -21.70 -0.58
N ASP A 189 -18.22 -21.36 0.12
CA ASP A 189 -19.58 -21.38 -0.44
C ASP A 189 -19.72 -20.38 -1.59
N TYR A 190 -19.12 -19.20 -1.46
CA TYR A 190 -19.15 -18.20 -2.52
C TYR A 190 -18.41 -18.68 -3.78
N ILE A 191 -17.21 -19.27 -3.62
CA ILE A 191 -16.45 -19.81 -4.75
C ILE A 191 -17.22 -20.94 -5.42
N ALA A 192 -17.70 -21.92 -4.66
CA ALA A 192 -18.44 -23.06 -5.18
C ALA A 192 -19.66 -22.63 -6.02
N LYS A 193 -20.36 -21.59 -5.59
CA LYS A 193 -21.56 -21.08 -6.25
C LYS A 193 -21.27 -20.22 -7.49
N ASN A 194 -20.21 -19.42 -7.49
CA ASN A 194 -20.04 -18.33 -8.47
C ASN A 194 -18.86 -18.51 -9.42
N CYS A 195 -17.77 -19.12 -8.97
CA CYS A 195 -16.50 -19.11 -9.71
C CYS A 195 -15.64 -20.34 -9.43
N ALA A 196 -16.28 -21.51 -9.24
CA ALA A 196 -15.57 -22.76 -9.08
C ALA A 196 -14.67 -22.99 -10.31
N ALA A 197 -13.37 -23.11 -10.09
CA ALA A 197 -12.44 -23.45 -11.14
C ALA A 197 -12.76 -24.87 -11.63
N THR A 198 -12.85 -25.06 -12.94
CA THR A 198 -12.88 -26.40 -13.52
C THR A 198 -11.54 -27.07 -13.23
N SER A 199 -11.59 -28.29 -12.71
CA SER A 199 -10.41 -29.15 -12.63
C SER A 199 -9.82 -29.30 -14.04
N ALA A 200 -8.56 -28.91 -14.21
CA ALA A 200 -7.79 -29.17 -15.42
C ALA A 200 -7.36 -30.65 -15.48
#